data_AF-A0A8T9SWI3-F1
#
_entry.id   AF-A0A8T9SWI3-F1
#
_cell.length_a   1.000
_cell.length_b   1.000
_cell.length_c   1.000
_cell.angle_alpha   90.00
_cell.angle_beta   90.00
_cell.angle_gamma   90.00
#
_symmetry.space_group_name_H-M   'P 1'
#
loop_
_entity.id
_entity.type
_entity.pdbx_description
1 polymer ?
#
loop_
_entity_poly.entity_id
_entity_poly.type
_entity_poly.pdbx_seq_one_letter_code
_entity_poly.pdbx_strand_id
1 'polypeptide(L)'
;MPASSHKPYSLALRLWHWGNAAVISGLLTTILFLFVIIKTKEVGPIFQEMLAKDGLDVTQQQARALRKVVSSRIWDWHITLGLVLTGLLVFRVALEWLQPEAQRFSTRLRRARAHFQRQGADVRDARHSLLVKWSYLVFYLLLVVMVGTGLVLVYADDAAFLHDLEHTCKEIHEVNMYLVIAFVVVHMAGVVWAEATRNRGIVSDMINGGNRVE
;
A
#
# COMPACT_ATOMS: atom_id res chain seq x y z
N MET A 1 -2.14 15.76 40.07
CA MET A 1 -1.94 16.13 38.66
C MET A 1 -2.98 15.38 37.84
N PRO A 2 -3.77 16.01 36.96
CA PRO A 2 -4.71 15.25 36.14
C PRO A 2 -3.91 14.41 35.14
N ALA A 3 -4.03 13.08 35.23
CA ALA A 3 -3.52 12.18 34.22
C ALA A 3 -4.22 12.52 32.90
N SER A 4 -3.46 12.97 31.90
CA SER A 4 -4.01 13.29 30.59
C SER A 4 -4.41 11.98 29.91
N SER A 5 -5.70 11.62 29.97
CA SER A 5 -6.18 10.41 29.30
C SER A 5 -6.00 10.54 27.78
N HIS A 6 -5.19 9.69 27.18
CA HIS A 6 -5.01 9.67 25.73
C HIS A 6 -5.43 8.33 25.15
N LYS A 7 -6.06 8.38 23.97
CA LYS A 7 -6.36 7.18 23.19
C LYS A 7 -5.06 6.58 22.63
N PRO A 8 -4.91 5.25 22.62
CA PRO A 8 -3.69 4.59 22.13
C PRO A 8 -3.44 4.86 20.63
N TYR A 9 -4.50 5.01 19.83
CA TYR A 9 -4.43 5.37 18.41
C TYR A 9 -5.03 6.77 18.16
N SER A 10 -4.17 7.71 17.75
CA SER A 10 -4.60 9.07 17.39
C SER A 10 -5.50 9.06 16.15
N LEU A 11 -6.37 10.07 16.02
CA LEU A 11 -7.22 10.22 14.83
C LEU A 11 -6.39 10.30 13.54
N ALA A 12 -5.31 11.08 13.56
CA ALA A 12 -4.42 11.24 12.40
C ALA A 12 -3.79 9.92 11.94
N LEU A 13 -3.35 9.08 12.89
CA LEU A 13 -2.79 7.77 12.57
C LEU A 13 -3.84 6.83 11.95
N ARG A 14 -5.07 6.83 12.49
CA ARG A 14 -6.17 5.99 11.97
C ARG A 14 -6.59 6.41 10.56
N LEU A 15 -6.78 7.71 10.33
CA LEU A 15 -7.11 8.24 9.01
C LEU A 15 -6.00 7.92 8.00
N TRP A 16 -4.74 8.07 8.41
CA TRP A 16 -3.62 7.69 7.57
C TRP A 16 -3.62 6.19 7.24
N HIS A 17 -3.83 5.32 8.23
CA HIS A 17 -3.86 3.87 8.03
C HIS A 17 -4.96 3.45 7.06
N TRP A 18 -6.21 3.87 7.31
CA TRP A 18 -7.34 3.51 6.45
C TRP A 18 -7.25 4.16 5.07
N GLY A 19 -6.70 5.38 4.98
CA GLY A 19 -6.40 6.02 3.70
C GLY A 19 -5.39 5.22 2.88
N ASN A 20 -4.30 4.74 3.49
CA ASN A 20 -3.33 3.87 2.81
C ASN A 20 -3.99 2.56 2.38
N ALA A 21 -4.76 1.91 3.26
CA ALA A 21 -5.44 0.66 2.94
C ALA A 21 -6.37 0.82 1.73
N ALA A 22 -7.16 1.90 1.67
CA ALA A 22 -8.04 2.20 0.55
C ALA A 22 -7.25 2.45 -0.76
N VAL A 23 -6.22 3.28 -0.71
CA VAL A 23 -5.42 3.63 -1.90
C VAL A 23 -4.65 2.43 -2.43
N ILE A 24 -4.00 1.66 -1.56
CA ILE A 24 -3.27 0.43 -1.95
C ILE A 24 -4.24 -0.59 -2.56
N SER A 25 -5.43 -0.78 -1.97
CA SER A 25 -6.44 -1.67 -2.53
C SER A 25 -6.89 -1.20 -3.92
N GLY A 26 -7.08 0.11 -4.11
CA GLY A 26 -7.38 0.71 -5.42
C GLY A 26 -6.27 0.48 -6.44
N LEU A 27 -5.01 0.71 -6.07
CA LEU A 27 -3.84 0.45 -6.92
C LEU A 27 -3.77 -1.02 -7.36
N LEU A 28 -3.87 -1.96 -6.42
CA LEU A 28 -3.88 -3.38 -6.74
C LEU A 28 -5.07 -3.77 -7.63
N THR A 29 -6.23 -3.14 -7.42
CA THR A 29 -7.41 -3.35 -8.28
C THR A 29 -7.15 -2.87 -9.70
N THR A 30 -6.55 -1.69 -9.91
CA THR A 30 -6.24 -1.21 -11.27
C THR A 30 -5.33 -2.17 -12.03
N ILE A 31 -4.30 -2.73 -11.38
CA ILE A 31 -3.42 -3.75 -11.97
C ILE A 31 -4.17 -5.05 -12.26
N LEU A 32 -5.01 -5.51 -11.32
CA LEU A 32 -5.85 -6.69 -11.52
C LEU A 32 -6.73 -6.53 -12.76
N PHE A 33 -7.33 -5.35 -12.95
CA PHE A 33 -8.13 -5.07 -14.13
C PHE A 33 -7.28 -5.05 -15.40
N LEU A 34 -6.12 -4.40 -15.36
CA LEU A 34 -5.24 -4.26 -16.52
C LEU A 34 -4.72 -5.62 -17.04
N PHE A 35 -4.32 -6.50 -16.13
CA PHE A 35 -3.58 -7.71 -16.46
C PHE A 35 -4.37 -9.03 -16.31
N VAL A 36 -5.46 -9.06 -15.54
CA VAL A 36 -6.19 -10.30 -15.24
C VAL A 36 -7.64 -10.27 -15.71
N ILE A 37 -8.41 -9.22 -15.39
CA ILE A 37 -9.85 -9.17 -15.68
C ILE A 37 -10.12 -8.70 -17.10
N ILE A 38 -9.72 -7.48 -17.45
CA ILE A 38 -9.96 -6.94 -18.79
C ILE A 38 -8.97 -7.56 -19.78
N LYS A 39 -7.74 -7.86 -19.32
CA LYS A 39 -6.62 -8.26 -20.17
C LYS A 39 -6.60 -7.42 -21.43
N THR A 40 -6.21 -6.15 -21.31
CA THR A 40 -6.39 -5.13 -22.37
C THR A 40 -5.92 -5.57 -23.77
N LYS A 41 -5.00 -6.54 -23.87
CA LYS A 41 -4.60 -7.18 -25.13
C LYS A 41 -5.74 -7.94 -25.86
N GLU A 42 -6.66 -8.56 -25.14
CA GLU A 42 -7.79 -9.39 -25.62
C GLU A 42 -9.03 -8.54 -25.98
N VAL A 43 -9.14 -7.31 -25.48
CA VAL A 43 -10.29 -6.42 -25.72
C VAL A 43 -10.52 -6.13 -27.21
N GLY A 44 -9.44 -5.95 -27.98
CA GLY A 44 -9.54 -5.67 -29.42
C GLY A 44 -10.19 -6.82 -30.19
N PRO A 45 -9.64 -8.05 -30.11
CA PRO A 45 -10.24 -9.24 -30.71
C PRO A 45 -11.69 -9.50 -30.27
N ILE A 46 -12.00 -9.39 -28.98
CA ILE A 46 -13.37 -9.60 -28.45
C ILE A 46 -14.35 -8.61 -29.09
N PHE A 47 -13.97 -7.34 -29.17
CA PHE A 47 -14.83 -6.30 -29.75
C PHE A 47 -15.04 -6.49 -31.26
N GLN A 48 -13.99 -6.90 -31.99
CA GLN A 48 -14.10 -7.27 -33.40
C GLN A 48 -15.06 -8.44 -33.61
N GLU A 49 -14.95 -9.49 -32.79
CA GLU A 49 -15.83 -10.65 -32.87
C GLU A 49 -17.29 -10.29 -32.58
N MET A 50 -17.56 -9.43 -31.59
CA MET A 50 -18.91 -8.99 -31.28
C MET A 50 -19.54 -8.20 -32.44
N LEU A 51 -18.83 -7.21 -32.99
CA LEU A 51 -19.38 -6.37 -34.05
C LEU A 51 -19.48 -7.09 -35.40
N ALA A 52 -18.62 -8.07 -35.65
CA ALA A 52 -18.75 -8.94 -36.80
C ALA A 52 -20.08 -9.73 -36.78
N LYS A 53 -20.61 -10.08 -35.59
CA LYS A 53 -21.92 -10.75 -35.45
C LYS A 53 -23.08 -9.85 -35.88
N ASP A 54 -22.90 -8.54 -35.79
CA ASP A 54 -23.88 -7.52 -36.21
C ASP A 54 -23.62 -7.01 -37.64
N GLY A 55 -22.72 -7.66 -38.39
CA GLY A 55 -22.37 -7.28 -39.76
C GLY A 55 -21.50 -6.01 -39.88
N LEU A 56 -20.92 -5.55 -38.78
CA LEU A 56 -20.04 -4.39 -38.73
C LEU A 56 -18.57 -4.83 -38.72
N ASP A 57 -17.82 -4.45 -39.76
CA ASP A 57 -16.39 -4.73 -39.83
C ASP A 57 -15.57 -3.66 -39.10
N VAL A 58 -14.73 -4.09 -38.17
CA VAL A 58 -13.86 -3.20 -37.37
C VAL A 58 -12.41 -3.45 -37.76
N THR A 59 -11.79 -2.41 -38.31
CA THR A 59 -10.39 -2.46 -38.71
C THR A 59 -9.47 -2.74 -37.52
N GLN A 60 -8.32 -3.35 -37.80
CA GLN A 60 -7.28 -3.57 -36.79
C GLN A 60 -6.79 -2.26 -36.14
N GLN A 61 -6.86 -1.13 -36.85
CA GLN A 61 -6.51 0.18 -36.31
C GLN A 61 -7.54 0.65 -35.27
N GLN A 62 -8.84 0.48 -35.53
CA GLN A 62 -9.90 0.79 -34.58
C GLN A 62 -9.82 -0.11 -33.33
N ALA A 63 -9.56 -1.41 -33.50
CA ALA A 63 -9.36 -2.33 -32.38
C ALA A 63 -8.14 -1.97 -31.52
N ARG A 64 -7.04 -1.52 -32.14
CA ARG A 64 -5.87 -0.97 -31.41
C ARG A 64 -6.20 0.32 -30.67
N ALA A 65 -6.94 1.23 -31.29
CA ALA A 65 -7.35 2.48 -30.65
C ALA A 65 -8.21 2.23 -29.41
N LEU A 66 -9.18 1.32 -29.48
CA LEU A 66 -10.00 0.93 -28.34
C LEU A 66 -9.15 0.39 -27.18
N ARG A 67 -8.25 -0.55 -27.45
CA ARG A 67 -7.33 -1.09 -26.45
C ARG A 67 -6.50 -0.01 -25.78
N LYS A 68 -5.99 0.95 -26.58
CA LYS A 68 -5.19 2.07 -26.08
C LYS A 68 -6.00 2.95 -25.13
N VAL A 69 -7.23 3.33 -25.50
CA VAL A 69 -8.12 4.18 -24.69
C VAL A 69 -8.50 3.50 -23.37
N VAL A 70 -8.88 2.22 -23.41
CA VAL A 70 -9.23 1.46 -22.20
C VAL A 70 -8.02 1.34 -21.27
N SER A 71 -6.86 0.96 -21.83
CA SER A 71 -5.64 0.82 -21.05
C SER A 71 -5.16 2.14 -20.47
N SER A 72 -5.17 3.23 -21.25
CA SER A 72 -4.70 4.54 -20.79
C SER A 72 -5.55 5.04 -19.63
N ARG A 73 -6.88 4.89 -19.72
CA ARG A 73 -7.78 5.34 -18.65
C ARG A 73 -7.53 4.64 -17.32
N ILE A 74 -7.19 3.34 -17.35
CA ILE A 74 -6.86 2.58 -16.13
C ILE A 74 -5.50 3.01 -15.58
N TRP A 75 -4.52 3.24 -16.46
CA TRP A 75 -3.22 3.79 -16.07
C TRP A 75 -3.31 5.17 -15.45
N ASP A 76 -4.15 6.07 -15.98
CA ASP A 76 -4.38 7.40 -15.41
C ASP A 76 -4.86 7.32 -13.96
N TRP A 77 -5.79 6.40 -13.68
CA TRP A 77 -6.23 6.13 -12.30
C TRP A 77 -5.12 5.53 -11.44
N HIS A 78 -4.34 4.60 -11.97
CA HIS A 78 -3.20 4.03 -11.25
C HIS A 78 -2.18 5.12 -10.85
N ILE A 79 -1.80 5.98 -11.79
CA ILE A 79 -0.88 7.10 -11.55
C ILE A 79 -1.47 8.07 -10.52
N THR A 80 -2.74 8.46 -10.69
CA THR A 80 -3.42 9.38 -9.76
C THR A 80 -3.42 8.83 -8.34
N LEU A 81 -3.79 7.56 -8.16
CA LEU A 81 -3.76 6.90 -6.86
C LEU A 81 -2.33 6.77 -6.31
N GLY A 82 -1.33 6.54 -7.16
CA GLY A 82 0.08 6.50 -6.79
C GLY A 82 0.59 7.85 -6.27
N LEU A 83 0.17 8.96 -6.88
CA LEU A 83 0.45 10.32 -6.39
C LEU A 83 -0.23 10.60 -5.05
N VAL A 84 -1.47 10.13 -4.86
CA VAL A 84 -2.15 10.20 -3.55
C VAL A 84 -1.39 9.40 -2.49
N LEU A 85 -0.91 8.20 -2.83
CA LEU A 85 -0.10 7.37 -1.94
C LEU A 85 1.22 8.05 -1.56
N THR A 86 1.84 8.74 -2.53
CA THR A 86 3.02 9.59 -2.29
C THR A 86 2.71 10.67 -1.27
N GLY A 87 1.60 11.40 -1.44
CA GLY A 87 1.14 12.41 -0.49
C GLY A 87 0.90 11.85 0.91
N LEU A 88 0.28 10.67 1.01
CA LEU A 88 0.08 9.96 2.28
C LEU A 88 1.41 9.57 2.94
N LEU A 89 2.41 9.12 2.17
CA LEU A 89 3.73 8.80 2.69
C LEU A 89 4.46 10.04 3.20
N VAL A 90 4.44 11.14 2.43
CA VAL A 90 5.01 12.44 2.86
C VAL A 90 4.32 12.94 4.12
N PHE A 91 2.98 12.87 4.17
CA PHE A 91 2.20 13.23 5.36
C PHE A 91 2.62 12.39 6.58
N ARG A 92 2.89 11.08 6.40
CA ARG A 92 3.37 10.23 7.50
C ARG A 92 4.73 10.64 8.00
N VAL A 93 5.64 10.97 7.08
CA VAL A 93 6.97 11.47 7.42
C VAL A 93 6.81 12.78 8.17
N ALA A 94 6.04 13.75 7.69
CA ALA A 94 5.80 15.01 8.40
C ALA A 94 5.23 14.80 9.81
N LEU A 95 4.26 13.90 9.97
CA LEU A 95 3.70 13.54 11.28
C LEU A 95 4.74 12.99 12.26
N GLU A 96 5.77 12.28 11.79
CA GLU A 96 6.85 11.78 12.66
C GLU A 96 7.62 12.93 13.34
N TRP A 97 7.70 14.09 12.70
CA TRP A 97 8.40 15.26 13.22
C TRP A 97 7.49 16.09 14.14
N LEU A 98 6.20 16.19 13.77
CA LEU A 98 5.18 16.99 14.46
C LEU A 98 4.59 16.29 15.70
N GLN A 99 4.62 14.96 15.80
CA GLN A 99 4.01 14.23 16.92
C GLN A 99 4.86 14.31 18.21
N PRO A 100 4.21 14.29 19.40
CA PRO A 100 4.89 14.21 20.69
C PRO A 100 5.83 13.00 20.75
N GLU A 101 6.98 13.12 21.43
CA GLU A 101 8.04 12.10 21.43
C GLU A 101 7.56 10.68 21.78
N ALA A 102 6.54 10.54 22.63
CA ALA A 102 5.97 9.25 23.02
C ALA A 102 5.23 8.52 21.88
N GLN A 103 4.78 9.25 20.85
CA GLN A 103 4.04 8.71 19.70
C GLN A 103 4.93 8.52 18.46
N ARG A 104 6.13 9.11 18.45
CA ARG A 104 7.12 8.95 17.38
C ARG A 104 7.51 7.48 17.21
N PHE A 105 7.51 7.00 15.97
CA PHE A 105 7.97 5.66 15.62
C PHE A 105 9.43 5.44 16.05
N SER A 106 10.30 6.43 15.87
CA SER A 106 11.72 6.35 16.26
C SER A 106 11.90 6.11 17.78
N THR A 107 11.08 6.76 18.61
CA THR A 107 11.11 6.57 20.07
C THR A 107 10.47 5.24 20.48
N ARG A 108 9.38 4.82 19.83
CA ARG A 108 8.77 3.49 20.05
C ARG A 108 9.73 2.36 19.65
N LEU A 109 10.47 2.52 18.55
CA LEU A 109 11.48 1.57 18.09
C LEU A 109 12.69 1.52 19.05
N ARG A 110 13.20 2.68 19.49
CA ARG A 110 14.27 2.75 20.52
C ARG A 110 13.85 2.11 21.83
N ARG A 111 12.65 2.41 22.33
CA ARG A 111 12.09 1.80 23.56
C ARG A 111 11.88 0.30 23.40
N ALA A 112 11.35 -0.15 22.27
CA ALA A 112 11.20 -1.57 21.98
C ALA A 112 12.56 -2.30 21.94
N ARG A 113 13.58 -1.71 21.33
CA ARG A 113 14.94 -2.27 21.26
C ARG A 113 15.61 -2.30 22.64
N ALA A 114 15.48 -1.24 23.43
CA ALA A 114 16.00 -1.16 24.80
C ALA A 114 15.29 -2.14 25.76
N HIS A 115 13.98 -2.32 25.61
CA HIS A 115 13.22 -3.31 26.37
C HIS A 115 13.64 -4.75 26.01
N PHE A 116 13.87 -5.02 24.72
CA PHE A 116 14.31 -6.34 24.26
C PHE A 116 15.74 -6.70 24.71
N GLN A 117 16.63 -5.70 24.78
CA GLN A 117 17.98 -5.86 25.31
C GLN A 117 18.02 -6.10 26.83
N ARG A 118 17.02 -5.63 27.57
CA ARG A 118 16.96 -5.74 29.04
C ARG A 118 16.26 -7.01 29.55
N GLN A 119 15.33 -7.59 28.78
CA GLN A 119 14.50 -8.70 29.24
C GLN A 119 14.93 -10.10 28.77
N GLY A 120 16.03 -10.24 28.04
CA GLY A 120 16.63 -11.56 27.77
C GLY A 120 15.63 -12.63 27.32
N ALA A 121 15.10 -12.51 26.10
CA ALA A 121 14.46 -13.57 25.30
C ALA A 121 13.62 -14.66 26.01
N ASP A 122 12.89 -14.34 27.09
CA ASP A 122 11.94 -15.28 27.65
C ASP A 122 10.52 -15.03 27.11
N VAL A 123 9.81 -16.13 26.88
CA VAL A 123 8.39 -16.22 26.49
C VAL A 123 8.04 -15.88 25.03
N ARG A 124 7.37 -16.85 24.39
CA ARG A 124 6.82 -16.89 23.01
C ARG A 124 6.13 -15.59 22.55
N ASP A 125 5.56 -14.81 23.47
CA ASP A 125 4.91 -13.52 23.21
C ASP A 125 5.90 -12.40 22.85
N ALA A 126 7.15 -12.45 23.34
CA ALA A 126 8.19 -11.51 22.96
C ALA A 126 8.60 -11.64 21.48
N ARG A 127 8.67 -12.89 20.97
CA ARG A 127 8.92 -13.17 19.55
C ARG A 127 7.76 -12.71 18.66
N HIS A 128 6.53 -12.95 19.08
CA HIS A 128 5.34 -12.47 18.37
C HIS A 128 5.30 -10.94 18.32
N SER A 129 5.56 -10.26 19.45
CA SER A 129 5.64 -8.80 19.52
C SER A 129 6.75 -8.22 18.62
N LEU A 130 7.90 -8.90 18.50
CA LEU A 130 8.96 -8.50 17.59
C LEU A 130 8.58 -8.69 16.12
N LEU A 131 7.98 -9.82 15.75
CA LEU A 131 7.57 -10.08 14.37
C LEU A 131 6.59 -9.02 13.87
N VAL A 132 5.63 -8.63 14.71
CA VAL A 132 4.70 -7.53 14.42
C VAL A 132 5.43 -6.19 14.29
N LYS A 133 6.46 -5.93 15.11
CA LYS A 133 7.28 -4.71 14.97
C LYS A 133 8.09 -4.68 13.69
N TRP A 134 8.65 -5.82 13.29
CA TRP A 134 9.35 -5.98 12.02
C TRP A 134 8.43 -5.84 10.81
N SER A 135 7.18 -6.30 10.90
CA SER A 135 6.22 -6.16 9.80
C SER A 135 5.94 -4.70 9.45
N TYR A 136 5.94 -3.78 10.44
CA TYR A 136 5.85 -2.35 10.14
C TYR A 136 7.05 -1.81 9.36
N LEU A 137 8.28 -2.23 9.72
CA LEU A 137 9.47 -1.80 9.01
C LEU A 137 9.48 -2.33 7.57
N VAL A 138 9.14 -3.61 7.38
CA VAL A 138 9.00 -4.21 6.06
C VAL A 138 7.95 -3.46 5.24
N PHE A 139 6.77 -3.18 5.81
CA PHE A 139 5.73 -2.41 5.14
C PHE A 139 6.23 -1.04 4.66
N TYR A 140 6.89 -0.28 5.54
CA TYR A 140 7.42 1.04 5.17
C TYR A 140 8.50 0.96 4.09
N LEU A 141 9.38 -0.03 4.14
CA LEU A 141 10.39 -0.23 3.11
C LEU A 141 9.75 -0.54 1.76
N LEU A 142 8.80 -1.50 1.71
CA LEU A 142 8.06 -1.85 0.49
C LEU A 142 7.33 -0.61 -0.05
N LEU A 143 6.71 0.19 0.81
CA LEU A 143 5.98 1.39 0.42
C LEU A 143 6.90 2.47 -0.15
N VAL A 144 8.06 2.71 0.45
CA VAL A 144 9.07 3.67 -0.06
C VAL A 144 9.60 3.23 -1.42
N VAL A 145 9.94 1.94 -1.58
CA VAL A 145 10.39 1.40 -2.87
C VAL A 145 9.30 1.51 -3.93
N MET A 146 8.04 1.21 -3.57
CA MET A 146 6.89 1.28 -4.47
C MET A 146 6.67 2.71 -4.98
N VAL A 147 6.62 3.67 -4.06
CA VAL A 147 6.44 5.09 -4.38
C VAL A 147 7.62 5.63 -5.17
N GLY A 148 8.85 5.34 -4.74
CA GLY A 148 10.06 5.84 -5.40
C GLY A 148 10.17 5.35 -6.85
N THR A 149 10.01 4.05 -7.07
CA THR A 149 10.01 3.49 -8.43
C THR A 149 8.83 3.99 -9.26
N GLY A 150 7.63 4.13 -8.68
CA GLY A 150 6.47 4.68 -9.38
C GLY A 150 6.67 6.13 -9.83
N LEU A 151 7.26 6.98 -9.00
CA LEU A 151 7.58 8.37 -9.37
C LEU A 151 8.61 8.44 -10.50
N VAL A 152 9.65 7.60 -10.46
CA VAL A 152 10.62 7.53 -11.57
C VAL A 152 9.92 7.17 -12.88
N LEU A 153 9.00 6.21 -12.87
CA LEU A 153 8.25 5.82 -14.08
C LEU A 153 7.30 6.91 -14.58
N VAL A 154 6.67 7.67 -13.68
CA VAL A 154 5.77 8.78 -14.06
C VAL A 154 6.53 9.93 -14.72
N TYR A 155 7.75 10.19 -14.26
CA TYR A 155 8.57 11.32 -14.72
C TYR A 155 9.77 10.88 -15.58
N ALA A 156 9.75 9.66 -16.12
CA ALA A 156 10.87 9.10 -16.88
C ALA A 156 11.24 9.98 -18.10
N ASP A 157 10.24 10.52 -18.78
CA ASP A 157 10.42 11.36 -19.97
C ASP A 157 10.82 12.82 -19.64
N ASP A 158 10.73 13.24 -18.37
CA ASP A 158 11.01 14.61 -17.96
C ASP A 158 12.51 14.88 -17.76
N ALA A 159 13.32 13.84 -17.57
CA ALA A 159 14.77 13.97 -17.39
C ALA A 159 15.53 12.74 -17.89
N ALA A 160 16.64 12.97 -18.61
CA ALA A 160 17.46 11.89 -19.19
C ALA A 160 17.92 10.83 -18.16
N PHE A 161 18.31 11.26 -16.96
CA PHE A 161 18.73 10.32 -15.92
C PHE A 161 17.58 9.44 -15.38
N LEU A 162 16.32 9.91 -15.45
CA LEU A 162 15.16 9.12 -15.05
C LEU A 162 14.80 8.11 -16.14
N HIS A 163 14.91 8.51 -17.40
CA HIS A 163 14.74 7.61 -18.55
C HIS A 163 15.72 6.42 -18.49
N ASP A 164 16.99 6.69 -18.17
CA ASP A 164 18.01 5.63 -18.01
C ASP A 164 17.66 4.62 -16.89
N LEU A 165 16.88 5.04 -15.89
CA LEU A 165 16.44 4.20 -14.78
C LEU A 165 15.09 3.51 -15.04
N GLU A 166 14.34 3.89 -16.07
CA GLU A 166 12.96 3.48 -16.31
C GLU A 166 12.81 1.95 -16.29
N HIS A 167 13.64 1.24 -17.06
CA HIS A 167 13.55 -0.23 -17.16
C HIS A 167 13.81 -0.91 -15.81
N THR A 168 14.86 -0.48 -15.11
CA THR A 168 15.22 -1.04 -13.80
C THR A 168 14.14 -0.74 -12.75
N CYS A 169 13.65 0.50 -12.72
CA CYS A 169 12.58 0.90 -11.83
C CYS A 169 11.29 0.15 -12.12
N LYS A 170 10.97 -0.13 -13.39
CA LYS A 170 9.81 -0.92 -13.79
C LYS A 170 9.88 -2.34 -13.25
N GLU A 171 11.00 -3.02 -13.44
CA GLU A 171 11.19 -4.38 -12.92
C GLU A 171 11.07 -4.41 -11.39
N ILE A 172 11.73 -3.47 -10.71
CA ILE A 172 11.64 -3.35 -9.25
C ILE A 172 10.19 -3.06 -8.82
N HIS A 173 9.47 -2.17 -9.52
CA HIS A 173 8.08 -1.83 -9.22
C HIS A 173 7.17 -3.06 -9.35
N GLU A 174 7.32 -3.82 -10.43
CA GLU A 174 6.56 -5.05 -10.69
C GLU A 174 6.86 -6.14 -9.64
N VAL A 175 8.14 -6.39 -9.33
CA VAL A 175 8.52 -7.36 -8.28
C VAL A 175 8.01 -6.92 -6.91
N ASN A 176 8.18 -5.65 -6.57
CA ASN A 176 7.75 -5.10 -5.30
C ASN A 176 6.22 -5.15 -5.14
N MET A 177 5.45 -5.09 -6.23
CA MET A 177 4.00 -5.27 -6.20
C MET A 177 3.63 -6.65 -5.66
N TYR A 178 4.30 -7.72 -6.11
CA TYR A 178 4.05 -9.07 -5.58
C TYR A 178 4.43 -9.19 -4.09
N LEU A 179 5.49 -8.50 -3.66
CA LEU A 179 5.86 -8.44 -2.24
C LEU A 179 4.80 -7.70 -1.41
N VAL A 180 4.24 -6.60 -1.92
CA VAL A 180 3.13 -5.87 -1.29
C VAL A 180 1.88 -6.74 -1.21
N ILE A 181 1.53 -7.47 -2.27
CA ILE A 181 0.41 -8.42 -2.27
C ILE A 181 0.61 -9.48 -1.17
N ALA A 182 1.79 -10.11 -1.12
CA ALA A 182 2.11 -11.11 -0.11
C ALA A 182 2.01 -10.53 1.31
N PHE A 183 2.55 -9.32 1.51
CA PHE A 183 2.43 -8.61 2.79
C PHE A 183 0.97 -8.37 3.18
N VAL A 184 0.13 -7.87 2.26
CA VAL A 184 -1.29 -7.58 2.53
C VAL A 184 -2.04 -8.86 2.92
N VAL A 185 -1.81 -9.97 2.22
CA VAL A 185 -2.45 -11.26 2.53
C VAL A 185 -2.03 -11.75 3.92
N VAL A 186 -0.72 -11.75 4.23
CA VAL A 186 -0.21 -12.17 5.54
C VAL A 186 -0.72 -11.26 6.64
N HIS A 187 -0.75 -9.95 6.41
CA HIS A 187 -1.27 -8.97 7.35
C HIS A 187 -2.75 -9.23 7.65
N MET A 188 -3.58 -9.40 6.62
CA MET A 188 -5.00 -9.67 6.77
C MET A 188 -5.25 -10.98 7.53
N ALA A 189 -4.54 -12.05 7.17
CA ALA A 189 -4.62 -13.33 7.89
C ALA A 189 -4.23 -13.17 9.37
N GLY A 190 -3.17 -12.41 9.66
CA GLY A 190 -2.74 -12.09 11.03
C GLY A 190 -3.79 -11.30 11.81
N VAL A 191 -4.44 -10.30 11.19
CA VAL A 191 -5.52 -9.52 11.81
C VAL A 191 -6.73 -10.42 12.10
N VAL A 192 -7.20 -11.21 11.14
CA VAL A 192 -8.34 -12.11 11.32
C VAL A 192 -8.05 -13.15 12.41
N TRP A 193 -6.85 -13.73 12.40
CA TRP A 193 -6.43 -14.68 13.43
C TRP A 193 -6.42 -14.05 14.82
N ALA A 194 -5.84 -12.86 14.95
CA ALA A 194 -5.73 -12.15 16.22
C ALA A 194 -7.12 -11.78 16.76
N GLU A 195 -8.01 -11.27 15.91
CA GLU A 195 -9.40 -10.95 16.23
C GLU A 195 -10.17 -12.20 16.68
N ALA A 196 -9.96 -13.36 16.05
CA ALA A 196 -10.66 -14.61 16.40
C ALA A 196 -10.17 -15.26 17.70
N THR A 197 -8.88 -15.10 18.05
CA THR A 197 -8.24 -15.88 19.11
C THR A 197 -7.86 -15.07 20.35
N ARG A 198 -6.85 -14.19 20.24
CA ARG A 198 -6.13 -13.63 21.39
C ARG A 198 -6.40 -12.14 21.65
N ASN A 199 -6.75 -11.38 20.63
CA ASN A 199 -6.89 -9.92 20.70
C ASN A 199 -8.23 -9.50 20.06
N ARG A 200 -9.34 -9.82 20.72
CA ARG A 200 -10.67 -9.40 20.26
C ARG A 200 -10.80 -7.88 20.30
N GLY A 201 -11.37 -7.30 19.25
CA GLY A 201 -11.62 -5.87 19.14
C GLY A 201 -10.48 -5.05 18.52
N ILE A 202 -9.42 -5.66 17.99
CA ILE A 202 -8.29 -4.90 17.40
C ILE A 202 -8.70 -4.08 16.17
N VAL A 203 -9.64 -4.60 15.37
CA VAL A 203 -10.17 -3.85 14.22
C VAL A 203 -11.01 -2.68 14.72
N SER A 204 -11.86 -2.93 15.74
CA SER A 204 -12.68 -1.89 16.36
C SER A 204 -11.81 -0.78 16.95
N ASP A 205 -10.74 -1.13 17.67
CA ASP A 205 -9.80 -0.17 18.25
C ASP A 205 -9.09 0.66 17.17
N MET A 206 -8.75 0.06 16.02
CA MET A 206 -8.19 0.79 14.90
C MET A 206 -9.20 1.75 14.25
N ILE A 207 -10.51 1.49 14.37
CA ILE A 207 -11.56 2.38 13.88
C ILE A 207 -11.87 3.47 14.88
N ASN A 208 -12.03 3.16 16.17
CA ASN A 208 -12.55 4.08 17.19
C ASN A 208 -11.44 4.77 18.04
N GLY A 209 -10.21 4.26 17.97
CA GLY A 209 -9.03 4.77 18.67
C GLY A 209 -8.62 3.99 19.92
N GLY A 210 -9.35 2.95 20.30
CA GLY A 210 -9.16 2.16 21.51
C GLY A 210 -9.66 2.85 22.79
N ASN A 211 -9.71 2.09 23.88
CA ASN A 211 -10.03 2.60 25.20
C ASN A 211 -8.96 3.59 25.69
N ARG A 212 -9.39 4.63 26.40
CA ARG A 212 -8.47 5.60 27.01
C ARG A 212 -7.59 4.88 28.03
N VAL A 213 -6.29 5.08 27.92
CA VAL A 213 -5.32 4.57 28.90
C VAL A 213 -5.01 5.71 29.86
N GLU A 214 -5.07 5.42 31.16
CA GLU A 214 -4.69 6.34 32.24
C GLU A 214 -3.17 6.49 32.36
#